data_AF-A0A6G2QPE3-F1
#
_entry.id   AF-A0A6G2QPE3-F1
#
_cell.length_a   1.000
_cell.length_b   1.000
_cell.length_c   1.000
_cell.angle_alpha   90.00
_cell.angle_beta   90.00
_cell.angle_gamma   90.00
#
_symmetry.space_group_name_H-M   'P 1'
#
loop_
_entity.id
_entity.type
_entity.pdbx_description
1 polymer ?
#
loop_
_entity_poly.entity_id
_entity_poly.type
_entity_poly.pdbx_seq_one_letter_code
_entity_poly.pdbx_strand_id
1 'polypeptide(L)'
;MNQRRPRRPAPRPPEGTPAPAELARMARSGLAAAARVARWADAALGPGGDSATTDGKATLSDATAERAAAALGLTPERVRADWDTARLAGLIEVHGDSARPGWRLRAWDRDDSAVLRGWVALCDAWSLAYPEPEEYEPAAVAEVVTAMPQVLSFLQLSAGPVPVPQLLDLLEQRVTELRTERCEIDYAPQPAAAGAGAETPRPALAEPA
;
A
#
# COMPACT_ATOMS: atom_id res chain seq x y z
N MET A 1 14.88 -32.19 -14.43
CA MET A 1 14.66 -31.86 -13.01
C MET A 1 14.56 -30.35 -12.87
N ASN A 2 13.36 -29.80 -12.70
CA ASN A 2 13.15 -28.36 -12.50
C ASN A 2 13.51 -27.99 -11.05
N GLN A 3 14.71 -27.47 -10.85
CA GLN A 3 15.16 -26.90 -9.57
C GLN A 3 14.29 -25.67 -9.24
N ARG A 4 13.40 -25.80 -8.24
CA ARG A 4 12.67 -24.65 -7.68
C ARG A 4 13.69 -23.74 -6.99
N ARG A 5 13.86 -22.51 -7.50
CA ARG A 5 14.64 -21.47 -6.82
C ARG A 5 14.12 -21.28 -5.38
N PRO A 6 14.99 -21.23 -4.36
CA PRO A 6 14.56 -20.91 -3.00
C PRO A 6 13.92 -19.51 -2.97
N ARG A 7 12.73 -19.38 -2.38
CA ARG A 7 12.09 -18.08 -2.16
C ARG A 7 12.96 -17.29 -1.17
N ARG A 8 13.51 -16.17 -1.61
CA ARG A 8 14.20 -15.22 -0.73
C ARG A 8 13.20 -14.74 0.34
N PRO A 9 13.54 -14.78 1.64
CA PRO A 9 12.66 -14.28 2.69
C PRO A 9 12.32 -12.80 2.42
N ALA A 10 11.07 -12.41 2.68
CA ALA A 10 10.70 -11.01 2.66
C ALA A 10 11.52 -10.25 3.72
N PRO A 11 11.91 -8.99 3.46
CA PRO A 11 12.58 -8.17 4.46
C PRO A 11 11.71 -8.07 5.72
N ARG A 12 12.36 -8.07 6.89
CA ARG A 12 11.66 -7.90 8.16
C ARG A 12 11.04 -6.49 8.21
N PRO A 13 9.77 -6.35 8.64
CA PRO A 13 9.17 -5.05 8.84
C PRO A 13 9.99 -4.20 9.82
N PRO A 14 9.92 -2.85 9.71
CA PRO A 14 10.49 -1.95 10.70
C PRO A 14 10.05 -2.30 12.12
N GLU A 15 10.93 -2.04 13.09
CA GLU A 15 10.62 -2.21 14.50
C GLU A 15 9.39 -1.36 14.89
N GLY A 16 8.49 -1.93 15.70
CA GLY A 16 7.22 -1.29 16.07
C GLY A 16 6.07 -1.45 15.07
N THR A 17 6.29 -2.10 13.92
CA THR A 17 5.19 -2.41 12.98
C THR A 17 4.21 -3.40 13.65
N PRO A 18 2.90 -3.08 13.73
CA PRO A 18 1.91 -3.99 14.29
C PRO A 18 1.88 -5.34 13.57
N ALA A 19 1.45 -6.39 14.28
CA ALA A 19 1.35 -7.72 13.69
C ALA A 19 0.38 -7.72 12.48
N PRO A 20 0.59 -8.59 11.47
CA PRO A 20 -0.26 -8.61 10.28
C PRO A 20 -1.77 -8.71 10.56
N ALA A 21 -2.17 -9.47 11.58
CA ALA A 21 -3.58 -9.58 11.98
C ALA A 21 -4.16 -8.27 12.52
N GLU A 22 -3.35 -7.47 13.24
CA GLU A 22 -3.75 -6.16 13.73
C GLU A 22 -3.89 -5.15 12.60
N LEU A 23 -2.93 -5.13 11.67
CA LEU A 23 -3.01 -4.33 10.45
C LEU A 23 -4.24 -4.72 9.62
N ALA A 24 -4.53 -6.01 9.50
CA ALA A 24 -5.70 -6.49 8.78
C ALA A 24 -7.01 -6.07 9.47
N ARG A 25 -7.07 -6.07 10.81
CA ARG A 25 -8.21 -5.54 11.57
C ARG A 25 -8.42 -4.05 11.30
N MET A 26 -7.35 -3.25 11.30
CA MET A 26 -7.42 -1.83 10.98
C MET A 26 -7.89 -1.59 9.54
N ALA A 27 -7.32 -2.33 8.58
CA ALA A 27 -7.74 -2.27 7.18
C ALA A 27 -9.20 -2.68 6.99
N ARG A 28 -9.69 -3.70 7.70
CA ARG A 28 -11.12 -4.06 7.69
C ARG A 28 -12.00 -2.94 8.19
N SER A 29 -11.58 -2.27 9.26
CA SER A 29 -12.30 -1.10 9.79
C SER A 29 -12.34 0.04 8.77
N GLY A 30 -11.22 0.36 8.14
CA GLY A 30 -11.14 1.44 7.15
C GLY A 30 -11.93 1.17 5.86
N LEU A 31 -11.98 -0.09 5.43
CA LEU A 31 -12.66 -0.52 4.20
C LEU A 31 -14.08 -1.06 4.45
N ALA A 32 -14.62 -0.95 5.67
CA ALA A 32 -15.90 -1.55 6.03
C ALA A 32 -17.06 -1.05 5.15
N ALA A 33 -17.10 0.25 4.85
CA ALA A 33 -18.14 0.86 4.02
C ALA A 33 -18.06 0.37 2.56
N ALA A 34 -16.85 0.33 2.00
CA ALA A 34 -16.58 -0.21 0.67
C ALA A 34 -16.94 -1.70 0.57
N ALA A 35 -16.56 -2.50 1.56
CA ALA A 35 -16.90 -3.92 1.63
C ALA A 35 -18.42 -4.14 1.72
N ARG A 36 -19.15 -3.28 2.43
CA ARG A 36 -20.62 -3.34 2.49
C ARG A 36 -21.26 -3.10 1.13
N VAL A 37 -20.81 -2.07 0.39
CA VAL A 37 -21.27 -1.81 -0.98
C VAL A 37 -20.93 -2.98 -1.92
N ALA A 38 -19.72 -3.54 -1.80
CA ALA A 38 -19.30 -4.68 -2.62
C ALA A 38 -20.14 -5.94 -2.37
N ARG A 39 -20.51 -6.23 -1.11
CA ARG A 39 -21.40 -7.36 -0.78
C ARG A 39 -22.83 -7.12 -1.27
N TRP A 40 -23.32 -5.88 -1.19
CA TRP A 40 -24.61 -5.53 -1.79
C TRP A 40 -24.57 -5.76 -3.30
N ALA A 41 -23.52 -5.31 -3.98
CA ALA A 41 -23.36 -5.48 -5.41
C ALA A 41 -23.33 -6.96 -5.82
N ASP A 42 -22.61 -7.80 -5.08
CA ASP A 42 -22.60 -9.26 -5.31
C ASP A 42 -24.01 -9.87 -5.20
N ALA A 43 -24.76 -9.48 -4.17
CA ALA A 43 -26.11 -9.99 -3.93
C ALA A 43 -27.16 -9.46 -4.93
N ALA A 44 -27.06 -8.18 -5.31
CA ALA A 44 -28.05 -7.49 -6.12
C ALA A 44 -27.77 -7.55 -7.64
N LEU A 45 -26.51 -7.71 -8.04
CA LEU A 45 -26.04 -7.64 -9.45
C LEU A 45 -25.43 -8.96 -9.94
N GLY A 46 -25.43 -10.03 -9.12
CA GLY A 46 -24.96 -11.36 -9.49
C GLY A 46 -25.73 -11.98 -10.67
N PRO A 47 -25.24 -13.10 -11.24
CA PRO A 47 -25.83 -13.70 -12.45
C PRO A 47 -27.31 -14.06 -12.23
N GLY A 48 -28.19 -13.29 -12.87
CA GLY A 48 -29.65 -13.38 -12.73
C GLY A 48 -30.35 -12.07 -12.33
N GLY A 49 -29.61 -11.05 -11.89
CA GLY A 49 -30.11 -9.68 -11.68
C GLY A 49 -29.91 -8.78 -12.90
N ASP A 50 -30.79 -7.80 -13.09
CA ASP A 50 -30.68 -6.80 -14.17
C ASP A 50 -29.29 -6.13 -14.13
N SER A 51 -28.51 -6.38 -15.19
CA SER A 51 -27.12 -5.97 -15.33
C SER A 51 -26.95 -4.47 -15.14
N ALA A 52 -26.25 -4.08 -14.08
CA ALA A 52 -25.98 -2.69 -13.79
C ALA A 52 -24.49 -2.38 -13.89
N THR A 53 -24.06 -1.89 -15.05
CA THR A 53 -23.19 -0.71 -15.21
C THR A 53 -23.32 -0.20 -16.64
N THR A 54 -24.36 0.56 -16.97
CA THR A 54 -24.42 1.26 -18.26
C THR A 54 -23.81 2.63 -18.10
N ASP A 55 -22.55 2.74 -18.55
CA ASP A 55 -21.93 3.94 -19.15
C ASP A 55 -20.51 3.66 -19.68
N GLY A 56 -20.07 2.39 -19.76
CA GLY A 56 -18.76 1.99 -20.29
C GLY A 56 -17.54 2.49 -19.49
N LYS A 57 -17.77 3.22 -18.39
CA LYS A 57 -16.74 3.93 -17.60
C LYS A 57 -16.53 3.37 -16.19
N ALA A 58 -16.84 2.10 -15.92
CA ALA A 58 -16.68 1.48 -14.59
C ALA A 58 -17.30 2.25 -13.39
N THR A 59 -18.10 3.27 -13.68
CA THR A 59 -18.84 4.12 -12.75
C THR A 59 -20.23 3.53 -12.53
N LEU A 60 -20.71 3.65 -11.30
CA LEU A 60 -22.04 3.18 -10.94
C LEU A 60 -23.10 4.07 -11.61
N SER A 61 -24.04 3.46 -12.36
CA SER A 61 -25.14 4.22 -12.97
C SER A 61 -26.05 4.83 -11.90
N ASP A 62 -26.69 5.96 -12.22
CA ASP A 62 -27.54 6.70 -11.27
C ASP A 62 -28.66 5.83 -10.69
N ALA A 63 -29.37 5.08 -11.53
CA ALA A 63 -30.42 4.17 -11.10
C ALA A 63 -29.90 3.08 -10.13
N THR A 64 -28.66 2.64 -10.29
CA THR A 64 -28.04 1.63 -9.43
C THR A 64 -27.55 2.26 -8.13
N ALA A 65 -27.02 3.47 -8.18
CA ALA A 65 -26.64 4.25 -7.01
C ALA A 65 -27.85 4.54 -6.11
N GLU A 66 -29.00 4.92 -6.69
CA GLU A 66 -30.24 5.14 -5.94
C GLU A 66 -30.78 3.86 -5.31
N ARG A 67 -30.75 2.74 -6.06
CA ARG A 67 -31.20 1.44 -5.53
C ARG A 67 -30.32 0.97 -4.36
N ALA A 68 -29.01 1.12 -4.49
CA ALA A 68 -28.06 0.82 -3.42
C ALA A 68 -28.25 1.75 -2.22
N ALA A 69 -28.44 3.04 -2.46
CA ALA A 69 -28.67 4.05 -1.43
C ALA A 69 -29.90 3.70 -0.58
N ALA A 70 -31.02 3.37 -1.25
CA ALA A 70 -32.23 2.92 -0.58
C ALA A 70 -32.01 1.62 0.22
N ALA A 71 -31.34 0.62 -0.36
CA ALA A 71 -31.10 -0.67 0.28
C ALA A 71 -30.13 -0.58 1.48
N LEU A 72 -29.16 0.33 1.44
CA LEU A 72 -28.11 0.47 2.45
C LEU A 72 -28.38 1.60 3.45
N GLY A 73 -29.43 2.39 3.25
CA GLY A 73 -29.73 3.57 4.08
C GLY A 73 -28.67 4.67 3.96
N LEU A 74 -28.11 4.86 2.75
CA LEU A 74 -27.06 5.84 2.46
C LEU A 74 -27.56 6.85 1.42
N THR A 75 -26.80 7.93 1.18
CA THR A 75 -27.06 8.79 0.02
C THR A 75 -26.41 8.20 -1.25
N PRO A 76 -26.95 8.49 -2.44
CA PRO A 76 -26.35 8.04 -3.71
C PRO A 76 -24.89 8.48 -3.87
N GLU A 77 -24.52 9.68 -3.41
CA GLU A 77 -23.14 10.20 -3.45
C GLU A 77 -22.22 9.34 -2.60
N ARG A 78 -22.66 8.97 -1.39
CA ARG A 78 -21.88 8.11 -0.49
C ARG A 78 -21.68 6.73 -1.08
N VAL A 79 -22.72 6.16 -1.70
CA VAL A 79 -22.63 4.88 -2.40
C VAL A 79 -21.60 4.94 -3.52
N ARG A 80 -21.60 6.00 -4.35
CA ARG A 80 -20.63 6.15 -5.45
C ARG A 80 -19.19 6.22 -4.91
N ALA A 81 -18.96 6.98 -3.84
CA ALA A 81 -17.64 7.06 -3.21
C ALA A 81 -17.18 5.71 -2.62
N ASP A 82 -18.06 4.99 -1.93
CA ASP A 82 -17.75 3.68 -1.36
C ASP A 82 -17.58 2.60 -2.47
N TRP A 83 -18.30 2.73 -3.58
CA TRP A 83 -18.14 1.90 -4.79
C TRP A 83 -16.77 2.10 -5.43
N ASP A 84 -16.36 3.35 -5.63
CA ASP A 84 -15.03 3.65 -6.18
C ASP A 84 -13.94 3.12 -5.27
N THR A 85 -14.06 3.32 -3.96
CA THR A 85 -13.15 2.74 -2.96
C THR A 85 -13.09 1.21 -3.07
N ALA A 86 -14.25 0.55 -3.24
CA ALA A 86 -14.32 -0.91 -3.41
C ALA A 86 -13.65 -1.39 -4.71
N ARG A 87 -13.79 -0.62 -5.80
CA ARG A 87 -13.13 -0.88 -7.09
C ARG A 87 -11.62 -0.74 -6.98
N LEU A 88 -11.14 0.34 -6.37
CA LEU A 88 -9.70 0.60 -6.18
C LEU A 88 -9.05 -0.43 -5.25
N ALA A 89 -9.74 -0.84 -4.18
CA ALA A 89 -9.27 -1.90 -3.28
C ALA A 89 -9.38 -3.31 -3.88
N GLY A 90 -9.92 -3.46 -5.09
CA GLY A 90 -10.11 -4.75 -5.77
C GLY A 90 -11.12 -5.68 -5.08
N LEU A 91 -12.10 -5.10 -4.38
CA LEU A 91 -13.26 -5.80 -3.82
C LEU A 91 -14.35 -6.00 -4.88
N ILE A 92 -14.40 -5.11 -5.87
CA ILE A 92 -15.27 -5.21 -7.04
C ILE A 92 -14.38 -5.23 -8.28
N GLU A 93 -14.66 -6.16 -9.20
CA GLU A 93 -14.02 -6.24 -10.50
C GLU A 93 -15.06 -5.91 -11.58
N VAL A 94 -14.84 -4.82 -12.30
CA VAL A 94 -15.70 -4.42 -13.43
C VAL A 94 -15.20 -5.09 -14.71
N HIS A 95 -16.10 -5.77 -15.39
CA HIS A 95 -15.88 -6.48 -16.65
C HIS A 95 -16.90 -5.99 -17.67
N GLY A 96 -16.48 -5.09 -18.56
CA GLY A 96 -17.39 -4.43 -19.50
C GLY A 96 -18.52 -3.73 -18.75
N ASP A 97 -19.75 -4.13 -19.04
CA ASP A 97 -20.98 -3.57 -18.44
C ASP A 97 -21.47 -4.36 -17.22
N SER A 98 -20.61 -5.18 -16.62
CA SER A 98 -20.94 -5.97 -15.42
C SER A 98 -19.93 -5.75 -14.31
N ALA A 99 -20.41 -5.72 -13.07
CA ALA A 99 -19.58 -5.73 -11.88
C ALA A 99 -19.68 -7.09 -11.18
N ARG A 100 -18.55 -7.62 -10.72
CA ARG A 100 -18.48 -8.91 -10.04
C ARG A 100 -17.71 -8.79 -8.72
N PRO A 101 -17.97 -9.65 -7.74
CA PRO A 101 -17.15 -9.72 -6.53
C PRO A 101 -15.71 -10.09 -6.91
N GLY A 102 -14.76 -9.25 -6.53
CA GLY A 102 -13.34 -9.55 -6.68
C GLY A 102 -12.92 -10.70 -5.77
N TRP A 103 -11.84 -11.40 -6.12
CA TRP A 103 -11.38 -12.54 -5.30
C TRP A 103 -11.06 -12.14 -3.85
N ARG A 104 -10.68 -10.87 -3.62
CA ARG A 104 -10.41 -10.31 -2.28
C ARG A 104 -11.66 -10.27 -1.42
N LEU A 105 -12.81 -9.89 -1.99
CA LEU A 105 -14.08 -9.88 -1.27
C LEU A 105 -14.44 -11.30 -0.80
N ARG A 106 -14.20 -12.32 -1.64
CA ARG A 106 -14.46 -13.74 -1.32
C ARG A 106 -13.54 -14.30 -0.23
N ALA A 107 -12.41 -13.64 0.05
CA ALA A 107 -11.45 -14.04 1.06
C ALA A 107 -11.46 -13.10 2.28
N TRP A 108 -12.26 -12.03 2.25
CA TRP A 108 -12.21 -10.90 3.18
C TRP A 108 -12.28 -11.29 4.66
N ASP A 109 -13.20 -12.19 4.99
CA ASP A 109 -13.46 -12.58 6.37
C ASP A 109 -12.47 -13.63 6.91
N ARG A 110 -11.62 -14.24 6.05
CA ARG A 110 -10.78 -15.40 6.40
C ARG A 110 -9.30 -15.31 6.03
N ASP A 111 -8.90 -14.33 5.22
CA ASP A 111 -7.52 -14.16 4.75
C ASP A 111 -7.03 -12.73 4.97
N ASP A 112 -6.23 -12.54 6.02
CA ASP A 112 -5.62 -11.24 6.34
C ASP A 112 -4.70 -10.73 5.22
N SER A 113 -4.04 -11.63 4.47
CA SER A 113 -3.22 -11.22 3.33
C SER A 113 -4.06 -10.65 2.20
N ALA A 114 -5.28 -11.15 2.00
CA ALA A 114 -6.21 -10.62 1.01
C ALA A 114 -6.66 -9.20 1.36
N VAL A 115 -6.96 -8.96 2.65
CA VAL A 115 -7.34 -7.64 3.17
C VAL A 115 -6.20 -6.64 3.01
N LEU A 116 -4.99 -7.00 3.46
CA LEU A 116 -3.82 -6.13 3.37
C LEU A 116 -3.49 -5.78 1.91
N ARG A 117 -3.59 -6.75 0.99
CA ARG A 117 -3.43 -6.47 -0.46
C ARG A 117 -4.50 -5.55 -1.02
N GLY A 118 -5.72 -5.51 -0.46
CA GLY A 118 -6.76 -4.56 -0.86
C GLY A 118 -6.48 -3.15 -0.35
N TRP A 119 -6.00 -3.05 0.90
CA TRP A 119 -5.58 -1.78 1.50
C TRP A 119 -4.41 -1.14 0.73
N VAL A 120 -3.37 -1.92 0.41
CA VAL A 120 -2.23 -1.44 -0.39
C VAL A 120 -2.68 -0.99 -1.78
N ALA A 121 -3.52 -1.78 -2.46
CA ALA A 121 -4.03 -1.43 -3.79
C ALA A 121 -4.82 -0.10 -3.80
N LEU A 122 -5.55 0.21 -2.74
CA LEU A 122 -6.23 1.50 -2.59
C LEU A 122 -5.22 2.66 -2.56
N CYS A 123 -4.15 2.53 -1.77
CA CYS A 123 -3.09 3.54 -1.71
C CYS A 123 -2.33 3.65 -3.04
N ASP A 124 -1.99 2.53 -3.68
CA ASP A 124 -1.31 2.53 -4.97
C ASP A 124 -2.17 3.23 -6.04
N ALA A 125 -3.48 2.97 -6.06
CA ALA A 125 -4.37 3.61 -7.00
C ALA A 125 -4.57 5.11 -6.72
N TRP A 126 -4.51 5.52 -5.45
CA TRP A 126 -4.48 6.94 -5.09
C TRP A 126 -3.23 7.62 -5.66
N SER A 127 -2.05 7.00 -5.54
CA SER A 127 -0.79 7.51 -6.11
C SER A 127 -0.79 7.55 -7.65
N LEU A 128 -1.64 6.76 -8.31
CA LEU A 128 -1.83 6.81 -9.77
C LEU A 128 -2.87 7.86 -10.21
N ALA A 129 -3.91 8.06 -9.41
CA ALA A 129 -4.96 9.06 -9.68
C ALA A 129 -4.49 10.49 -9.36
N TYR A 130 -3.59 10.61 -8.38
CA TYR A 130 -2.84 11.82 -8.05
C TYR A 130 -1.37 11.55 -8.36
N PRO A 131 -0.97 11.59 -9.65
CA PRO A 131 0.42 11.39 -10.02
C PRO A 131 1.30 12.36 -9.24
N GLU A 132 2.50 11.90 -8.92
CA GLU A 132 3.56 12.75 -8.39
C GLU A 132 3.64 14.02 -9.26
N PRO A 133 3.49 15.22 -8.69
CA PRO A 133 3.60 16.41 -9.51
C PRO A 133 4.99 16.41 -10.14
N GLU A 134 5.07 16.53 -11.46
CA GLU A 134 6.33 16.44 -12.22
C GLU A 134 7.38 17.48 -11.77
N GLU A 135 6.91 18.49 -11.05
CA GLU A 135 7.65 19.57 -10.44
C GLU A 135 8.48 19.14 -9.20
N TYR A 136 8.17 17.99 -8.59
CA TYR A 136 8.83 17.51 -7.38
C TYR A 136 9.57 16.19 -7.60
N GLU A 137 10.79 16.13 -7.09
CA GLU A 137 11.62 14.93 -7.12
C GLU A 137 10.95 13.78 -6.34
N PRO A 138 10.92 12.53 -6.85
CA PRO A 138 10.31 11.37 -6.18
C PRO A 138 10.84 11.12 -4.76
N ALA A 139 12.10 11.49 -4.50
CA ALA A 139 12.69 11.43 -3.18
C ALA A 139 11.98 12.37 -2.17
N ALA A 140 11.49 13.53 -2.63
CA ALA A 140 10.79 14.49 -1.79
C ALA A 140 9.43 13.96 -1.32
N VAL A 141 8.70 13.24 -2.17
CA VAL A 141 7.41 12.63 -1.79
C VAL A 141 7.62 11.49 -0.79
N ALA A 142 8.62 10.64 -1.01
CA ALA A 142 8.98 9.58 -0.05
C ALA A 142 9.38 10.16 1.32
N GLU A 143 10.08 11.29 1.35
CA GLU A 143 10.46 11.99 2.58
C GLU A 143 9.25 12.57 3.31
N VAL A 144 8.32 13.19 2.59
CA VAL A 144 7.05 13.69 3.15
C VAL A 144 6.26 12.53 3.78
N VAL A 145 6.11 11.41 3.08
CA VAL A 145 5.43 10.21 3.61
C VAL A 145 6.14 9.69 4.87
N THR A 146 7.49 9.71 4.88
CA THR A 146 8.28 9.31 6.05
C THR A 146 8.10 10.26 7.24
N ALA A 147 7.85 11.54 7.00
CA ALA A 147 7.66 12.56 8.03
C ALA A 147 6.23 12.61 8.61
N MET A 148 5.23 12.04 7.91
CA MET A 148 3.81 12.05 8.32
C MET A 148 3.51 11.54 9.75
N PRO A 149 4.18 10.51 10.30
CA PRO A 149 3.89 10.04 11.65
C PRO A 149 4.06 11.11 12.75
N GLN A 150 5.01 12.05 12.59
CA GLN A 150 5.21 13.12 13.56
C GLN A 150 4.08 14.17 13.50
N VAL A 151 3.64 14.51 12.28
CA VAL A 151 2.50 15.42 12.06
C VAL A 151 1.22 14.84 12.68
N LEU A 152 0.98 13.54 12.48
CA LEU A 152 -0.17 12.85 13.08
C LEU A 152 -0.09 12.81 14.61
N SER A 153 1.11 12.61 15.17
CA SER A 153 1.32 12.64 16.62
C SER A 153 1.08 14.03 17.21
N PHE A 154 1.53 15.09 16.54
CA PHE A 154 1.28 16.47 16.95
C PHE A 154 -0.21 16.80 16.92
N LEU A 155 -0.92 16.44 15.85
CA LEU A 155 -2.37 16.63 15.75
C LEU A 155 -3.13 15.93 16.88
N GLN A 156 -2.73 14.70 17.23
CA GLN A 156 -3.34 13.95 18.33
C GLN A 156 -3.16 14.63 19.69
N LEU A 157 -2.03 15.33 19.91
CA LEU A 157 -1.68 15.96 21.18
C LEU A 157 -2.17 17.42 21.29
N SER A 158 -2.44 18.08 20.17
CA SER A 158 -2.76 19.53 20.14
C SER A 158 -4.12 19.89 20.74
N ALA A 159 -4.99 18.91 21.03
CA ALA A 159 -6.27 19.08 21.72
C ALA A 159 -7.15 20.25 21.18
N GLY A 160 -7.08 20.53 19.88
CA GLY A 160 -7.75 21.66 19.25
C GLY A 160 -7.37 21.84 17.77
N PRO A 161 -7.96 22.82 17.07
CA PRO A 161 -7.64 23.11 15.68
C PRO A 161 -6.20 23.60 15.54
N VAL A 162 -5.46 23.01 14.62
CA VAL A 162 -4.09 23.40 14.29
C VAL A 162 -4.08 24.15 12.95
N PRO A 163 -3.46 25.35 12.87
CA PRO A 163 -3.30 26.06 11.61
C PRO A 163 -2.48 25.26 10.60
N VAL A 164 -2.93 25.23 9.35
CA VAL A 164 -2.22 24.56 8.25
C VAL A 164 -0.77 25.00 8.10
N PRO A 165 -0.41 26.30 8.21
CA PRO A 165 0.99 26.71 8.12
C PRO A 165 1.88 26.03 9.16
N GLN A 166 1.39 25.83 10.38
CA GLN A 166 2.14 25.18 11.45
C GLN A 166 2.38 23.69 11.18
N LEU A 167 1.44 23.02 10.49
CA LEU A 167 1.62 21.63 10.05
C LEU A 167 2.67 21.53 8.94
N LEU A 168 2.70 22.50 8.04
CA LEU A 168 3.69 22.57 6.96
C LEU A 168 5.09 22.86 7.51
N ASP A 169 5.22 23.78 8.47
CA ASP A 169 6.50 24.07 9.13
C ASP A 169 7.06 22.82 9.84
N LEU A 170 6.20 22.08 10.54
CA LEU A 170 6.59 20.83 11.22
C LEU A 170 7.05 19.76 10.22
N LEU A 171 6.32 19.63 9.10
CA LEU A 171 6.65 18.68 8.05
C LEU A 171 7.98 19.04 7.36
N GLU A 172 8.19 20.32 7.04
CA GLU A 172 9.44 20.83 6.44
C GLU A 172 10.63 20.62 7.38
N GLN A 173 10.47 20.93 8.66
CA GLN A 173 11.49 20.70 9.67
C GLN A 173 11.88 19.22 9.71
N ARG A 174 10.91 18.30 9.77
CA ARG A 174 11.23 16.87 9.85
C ARG A 174 11.86 16.31 8.58
N VAL A 175 11.42 16.76 7.41
CA VAL A 175 12.06 16.38 6.14
C VAL A 175 13.51 16.85 6.12
N THR A 176 13.78 18.06 6.58
CA THR A 176 15.15 18.59 6.71
C THR A 176 15.99 17.73 7.65
N GLU A 177 15.46 17.39 8.83
CA GLU A 177 16.12 16.49 9.78
C GLU A 177 16.42 15.12 9.16
N LEU A 178 15.46 14.49 8.49
CA LEU A 178 15.65 13.20 7.82
C LEU A 178 16.74 13.25 6.75
N ARG A 179 16.85 14.37 6.03
CA ARG A 179 17.93 14.58 5.04
C ARG A 179 19.29 14.69 5.71
N THR A 180 19.38 15.39 6.85
CA THR A 180 20.62 15.53 7.62
C THR A 180 21.02 14.22 8.33
N GLU A 181 20.07 13.47 8.89
CA GLU A 181 20.29 12.17 9.54
C GLU A 181 20.78 11.11 8.52
N ARG A 182 20.39 11.24 7.25
CA ARG A 182 20.88 10.38 6.14
C ARG A 182 22.28 10.76 5.63
N CYS A 183 22.83 11.91 6.03
CA CYS A 183 24.16 12.38 5.58
C CYS A 183 25.35 11.77 6.35
N GLU A 184 25.15 10.96 7.39
CA GLU A 184 26.24 10.32 8.13
C GLU A 184 26.24 8.78 7.95
N ILE A 185 26.71 8.32 6.79
CA ILE A 185 27.43 7.03 6.71
C ILE A 185 28.72 7.29 5.92
N ASP A 186 29.75 7.76 6.63
CA ASP A 186 31.12 7.75 6.11
C ASP A 186 31.58 6.30 5.98
N TYR A 187 31.41 5.72 4.80
CA TYR A 187 32.13 4.51 4.44
C TYR A 187 33.57 4.90 4.10
N ALA A 188 34.38 5.14 5.12
CA ALA A 188 35.82 5.24 4.95
C ALA A 188 36.31 3.92 4.32
N PRO A 189 36.99 3.93 3.15
CA PRO A 189 37.61 2.73 2.63
C PRO A 189 38.66 2.28 3.63
N GLN A 190 38.47 1.09 4.21
CA GLN A 190 39.50 0.42 5.01
C GLN A 190 40.83 0.47 4.24
N PRO A 191 41.90 1.08 4.76
CA PRO A 191 43.18 1.04 4.07
C PRO A 191 43.59 -0.43 3.92
N ALA A 192 43.78 -0.84 2.67
CA ALA A 192 44.27 -2.16 2.33
C ALA A 192 45.56 -2.39 3.12
N ALA A 193 45.57 -3.42 3.96
CA ALA A 193 46.76 -3.87 4.65
C ALA A 193 47.80 -4.25 3.59
N ALA A 194 48.69 -3.32 3.28
CA ALA A 194 49.92 -3.60 2.58
C ALA A 194 50.84 -4.33 3.55
N GLY A 195 51.14 -5.60 3.27
CA GLY A 195 52.40 -6.18 3.70
C GLY A 195 52.42 -7.69 3.96
N ALA A 196 53.17 -8.37 3.09
CA ALA A 196 54.04 -9.50 3.39
C ALA A 196 53.46 -10.93 3.33
N GLY A 197 53.80 -11.62 2.24
CA GLY A 197 53.74 -13.06 2.11
C GLY A 197 54.30 -13.52 0.77
N ALA A 198 55.61 -13.33 0.59
CA ALA A 198 56.35 -13.69 -0.60
C ALA A 198 56.12 -15.15 -1.04
N GLU A 199 55.88 -15.31 -2.33
CA GLU A 199 55.79 -16.55 -3.06
C GLU A 199 57.09 -17.35 -2.90
N THR A 200 57.03 -18.48 -2.21
CA THR A 200 58.13 -19.44 -2.09
C THR A 200 57.90 -20.54 -3.13
N PRO A 201 58.86 -20.84 -4.03
CA PRO A 201 58.67 -21.89 -5.04
C PRO A 201 58.63 -23.28 -4.39
N ARG A 202 57.64 -24.08 -4.79
CA ARG A 202 57.44 -25.48 -4.37
C ARG A 202 58.58 -26.38 -4.91
N PRO A 203 59.30 -27.15 -4.09
CA PRO A 203 60.24 -28.15 -4.59
C PRO A 203 59.49 -29.37 -5.13
N ALA A 204 59.96 -29.92 -6.25
CA ALA A 204 59.47 -31.15 -6.84
C ALA A 204 59.84 -32.35 -5.96
N LEU A 205 58.84 -33.16 -5.58
CA LEU A 205 59.05 -34.46 -4.94
C LEU A 205 59.20 -35.51 -6.05
N ALA A 206 60.38 -36.15 -6.07
CA ALA A 206 60.65 -37.36 -6.82
C ALA A 206 59.86 -38.55 -6.22
N GLU A 207 59.24 -39.35 -7.08
CA GLU A 207 58.67 -40.66 -6.69
C GLU A 207 59.78 -41.73 -6.66
N PRO A 208 59.74 -42.67 -5.70
CA PRO A 208 60.52 -43.90 -5.77
C PRO A 208 59.64 -45.12 -6.09
N ALA A 209 60.00 -45.85 -7.13
CA ALA A 209 60.12 -47.33 -7.23
C ALA A 209 60.15 -47.76 -8.70
#